data_AF-A0A8U0PFV4-F1
#
_entry.id   AF-A0A8U0PFV4-F1
#
_cell.length_a   1.000
_cell.length_b   1.000
_cell.length_c   1.000
_cell.angle_alpha   90.00
_cell.angle_beta   90.00
_cell.angle_gamma   90.00
#
_symmetry.space_group_name_H-M   'P 1'
#
loop_
_entity.id
_entity.type
_entity.pdbx_description
1 polymer ?
#
loop_
_entity_poly.entity_id
_entity_poly.type
_entity_poly.pdbx_seq_one_letter_code
_entity_poly.pdbx_strand_id
1 'polypeptide(L)'
;MGLMSEDMECCVCLQPYSRREKIPRMLHCKHTFCGLCLQAMSRLQSCLLTVCCPLCRWITCTVPSLTLSGSLWVNTEIWDQIIDTQQEEEEEEWKGANRQTQTTTQNTWSPSKHCGLRIKLQNFLRRMKHNVL
;
A
#
# COMPACT_ATOMS: atom_id res chain seq x y z
N MET A 1 2.92 -25.45 -4.85
CA MET A 1 1.98 -24.90 -5.85
C MET A 1 2.33 -23.44 -6.00
N GLY A 2 2.66 -22.97 -7.20
CA GLY A 2 3.11 -21.58 -7.42
C GLY A 2 2.00 -20.55 -7.18
N LEU A 3 2.37 -19.31 -6.88
CA LEU A 3 1.43 -18.19 -6.83
C LEU A 3 0.96 -17.83 -8.24
N MET A 4 -0.30 -17.42 -8.39
CA MET A 4 -0.81 -16.94 -9.67
C MET A 4 -0.31 -15.51 -9.92
N SER A 5 -0.27 -15.07 -11.18
CA SER A 5 0.09 -13.68 -11.53
C SER A 5 -0.74 -12.64 -10.76
N GLU A 6 -2.03 -12.93 -10.52
CA GLU A 6 -2.94 -12.06 -9.77
C GLU A 6 -2.56 -11.96 -8.28
N ASP A 7 -1.83 -12.95 -7.74
CA ASP A 7 -1.35 -12.94 -6.36
C ASP A 7 -0.12 -12.05 -6.14
N MET A 8 0.59 -11.72 -7.22
CA MET A 8 1.75 -10.84 -7.22
C MET A 8 1.40 -9.36 -7.33
N GLU A 9 0.11 -9.01 -7.26
CA GLU A 9 -0.37 -7.63 -7.29
C GLU A 9 -1.18 -7.27 -6.04
N CYS A 10 -1.05 -6.02 -5.62
CA CYS A 10 -1.87 -5.47 -4.55
C CYS A 10 -3.30 -5.20 -5.03
N CYS A 11 -4.30 -5.79 -4.39
CA CYS A 11 -5.71 -5.63 -4.81
C CYS A 11 -6.31 -4.23 -4.58
N VAL A 12 -5.59 -3.33 -3.91
CA VAL A 12 -6.03 -1.94 -3.67
C VAL A 12 -5.61 -1.01 -4.80
N CYS A 13 -4.32 -1.01 -5.14
CA CYS A 13 -3.77 -0.15 -6.20
C CYS A 13 -3.64 -0.86 -7.54
N LEU A 14 -3.79 -2.18 -7.58
CA LEU A 14 -3.66 -3.03 -8.77
C LEU A 14 -2.30 -2.85 -9.45
N GLN A 15 -1.25 -2.80 -8.63
CA GLN A 15 0.14 -2.72 -9.11
C GLN A 15 0.92 -3.92 -8.56
N PRO A 16 1.93 -4.41 -9.30
CA PRO A 16 2.80 -5.47 -8.84
C PRO A 16 3.50 -5.11 -7.52
N TYR A 17 3.74 -6.13 -6.69
CA TYR A 17 4.61 -5.96 -5.53
C TYR A 17 6.06 -5.75 -5.97
N SER A 18 6.81 -4.98 -5.19
CA SER A 18 8.21 -4.68 -5.45
C SER A 18 9.01 -4.64 -4.15
N ARG A 19 10.33 -4.83 -4.28
CA ARG A 19 11.26 -4.89 -3.15
C ARG A 19 11.55 -3.53 -2.53
N ARG A 20 11.24 -2.43 -3.23
CA ARG A 20 11.49 -1.05 -2.79
C ARG A 20 10.21 -0.37 -2.30
N GLU A 21 9.26 -0.14 -3.20
CA GLU A 21 8.10 0.72 -2.91
C GLU A 21 6.84 -0.04 -2.53
N LYS A 22 6.56 -1.16 -3.22
CA LYS A 22 5.31 -1.93 -3.08
C LYS A 22 5.57 -3.19 -2.28
N ILE A 23 6.14 -3.03 -1.10
CA ILE A 23 6.46 -4.15 -0.21
C ILE A 23 5.15 -4.85 0.21
N PRO A 24 5.01 -6.18 0.01
CA PRO A 24 3.82 -6.95 0.39
C PRO A 24 3.76 -7.13 1.91
N ARG A 25 2.95 -6.32 2.58
CA ARG A 25 2.75 -6.33 4.04
C ARG A 25 1.48 -7.10 4.40
N MET A 26 1.56 -7.92 5.43
CA MET A 26 0.48 -8.79 5.89
C MET A 26 -0.19 -8.21 7.14
N LEU A 27 -1.52 -8.07 7.08
CA LEU A 27 -2.35 -7.71 8.25
C LEU A 27 -2.47 -8.90 9.22
N HIS A 28 -2.99 -8.66 10.43
CA HIS A 28 -3.22 -9.73 11.42
C HIS A 28 -4.18 -10.83 10.92
N CYS A 29 -5.09 -10.49 10.00
CA CYS A 29 -5.98 -11.42 9.32
C CYS A 29 -5.34 -12.19 8.15
N LYS A 30 -4.02 -12.09 7.98
CA LYS A 30 -3.22 -12.76 6.93
C LYS A 30 -3.43 -12.28 5.49
N HIS A 31 -4.36 -11.36 5.23
CA HIS A 31 -4.44 -10.67 3.95
C HIS A 31 -3.26 -9.73 3.71
N THR A 32 -2.79 -9.68 2.47
CA THR A 32 -1.57 -8.96 2.07
C THR A 32 -1.88 -7.77 1.16
N PHE A 33 -1.22 -6.63 1.39
CA PHE A 33 -1.39 -5.39 0.64
C PHE A 33 -0.05 -4.66 0.54
N CYS A 34 0.05 -3.71 -0.40
CA CYS A 34 1.27 -2.91 -0.54
C CYS A 34 1.46 -1.98 0.68
N GLY A 35 2.69 -1.80 1.15
CA GLY A 35 3.00 -0.91 2.28
C GLY A 35 2.47 0.51 2.10
N LEU A 36 2.60 1.10 0.91
CA LEU A 36 2.04 2.43 0.63
C LEU A 36 0.50 2.47 0.76
N CYS A 37 -0.16 1.39 0.34
CA CYS A 37 -1.61 1.25 0.39
C CYS A 37 -2.10 1.16 1.83
N LEU A 38 -1.42 0.37 2.67
CA LEU A 38 -1.75 0.26 4.09
C LEU A 38 -1.56 1.58 4.81
N GLN A 39 -0.46 2.29 4.55
CA GLN A 39 -0.21 3.60 5.15
C GLN A 39 -1.30 4.60 4.78
N ALA A 40 -1.73 4.65 3.51
CA ALA A 40 -2.78 5.54 3.05
C ALA A 40 -4.17 5.21 3.66
N MET A 41 -4.44 3.94 3.96
CA MET A 41 -5.68 3.50 4.61
C MET A 41 -5.64 3.59 6.14
N SER A 42 -4.46 3.85 6.72
CA SER A 42 -4.27 3.89 8.17
C SER A 42 -4.94 5.10 8.81
N ARG A 43 -5.37 4.94 10.06
CA ARG A 43 -5.96 6.01 10.87
C ARG A 43 -5.31 6.02 12.25
N LEU A 44 -4.91 7.19 12.71
CA LEU A 44 -4.47 7.38 14.08
C LEU A 44 -5.69 7.53 14.99
N GLN A 45 -5.84 6.63 15.95
CA GLN A 45 -6.92 6.66 16.94
C GLN A 45 -6.32 6.37 18.31
N SER A 46 -6.51 7.29 19.28
CA SER A 46 -6.09 7.12 20.67
C SER A 46 -4.66 6.56 20.82
N CYS A 47 -3.72 7.19 20.10
CA CYS A 47 -2.30 6.82 20.07
C CYS A 47 -1.96 5.46 19.44
N LEU A 48 -2.87 4.87 18.65
CA LEU A 48 -2.62 3.67 17.86
C LEU A 48 -2.87 3.92 16.38
N LEU A 49 -2.05 3.33 15.51
CA LEU A 49 -2.33 3.27 14.09
C LEU A 49 -3.24 2.08 13.82
N THR A 50 -4.36 2.32 13.16
CA THR A 50 -5.37 1.30 12.86
C THR A 50 -5.63 1.21 11.38
N VAL A 51 -5.89 0.00 10.87
CA VAL A 51 -6.31 -0.23 9.49
C VAL A 51 -7.37 -1.33 9.45
N CYS A 52 -8.42 -1.10 8.66
CA CYS A 52 -9.48 -2.07 8.42
C CYS A 52 -9.17 -2.82 7.13
N CYS A 53 -9.18 -4.16 7.17
CA CYS A 53 -8.95 -4.98 6.00
C CYS A 53 -10.06 -4.79 4.94
N PRO A 54 -9.75 -4.43 3.69
CA PRO A 54 -10.74 -4.31 2.62
C PRO A 54 -11.47 -5.62 2.26
N LEU A 55 -10.89 -6.78 2.61
CA LEU A 55 -11.41 -8.10 2.23
C LEU A 55 -12.31 -8.71 3.31
N CYS A 56 -11.90 -8.66 4.58
CA CYS A 56 -12.62 -9.30 5.69
C CYS A 56 -13.02 -8.35 6.82
N ARG A 57 -12.79 -7.05 6.67
CA ARG A 57 -13.09 -5.99 7.66
C ARG A 57 -12.39 -6.10 9.02
N TRP A 58 -11.49 -7.08 9.19
CA TRP A 58 -10.67 -7.21 10.40
C TRP A 58 -9.85 -5.94 10.66
N ILE A 59 -9.77 -5.51 11.92
CA ILE A 59 -9.00 -4.33 12.33
C ILE A 59 -7.63 -4.76 12.84
N THR A 60 -6.59 -4.19 12.23
CA THR A 60 -5.20 -4.34 12.70
C THR A 60 -4.78 -3.04 13.37
N CYS A 61 -4.25 -3.15 14.58
CA CYS A 61 -3.77 -2.04 15.40
C CYS A 61 -2.26 -2.20 15.63
N THR A 62 -1.50 -1.11 15.50
CA THR A 62 -0.05 -1.07 15.78
C THR A 62 0.30 0.18 16.57
N VAL A 63 1.44 0.14 17.26
CA VAL A 63 2.00 1.30 17.94
C VAL A 63 2.55 2.31 16.92
N PRO A 64 2.43 3.63 17.13
CA PRO A 64 2.94 4.66 16.21
C PRO A 64 4.47 4.84 16.25
N SER A 65 5.20 4.05 17.05
CA SER A 65 6.67 4.15 17.11
C SER A 65 7.34 3.81 15.77
N LEU A 66 6.60 3.17 14.86
CA LEU A 66 6.96 2.98 13.45
C LEU A 66 5.79 3.39 12.55
N THR A 67 6.04 3.53 11.24
CA THR A 67 4.94 3.60 10.27
C THR A 67 4.08 2.34 10.37
N LEU A 68 2.78 2.42 10.04
CA LEU A 68 1.88 1.26 10.10
C LEU A 68 2.48 0.09 9.32
N SER A 69 2.94 0.39 8.10
CA SER A 69 3.55 -0.60 7.22
C SER A 69 4.84 -1.16 7.80
N GLY A 70 5.68 -0.34 8.42
CA GLY A 70 6.91 -0.80 9.09
C GLY A 70 6.67 -1.79 10.22
N SER A 71 5.53 -1.68 10.89
CA SER A 71 5.13 -2.55 12.02
C SER A 71 4.58 -3.92 11.58
N LEU A 72 4.28 -4.09 10.30
CA LEU A 72 3.62 -5.29 9.77
C LEU A 72 4.60 -6.24 9.11
N TRP A 73 4.34 -7.54 9.24
CA TRP A 73 5.16 -8.59 8.63
C TRP A 73 5.14 -8.48 7.11
N VAL A 74 6.29 -8.75 6.49
CA VAL A 74 6.36 -8.96 5.04
C VAL A 74 5.85 -10.36 4.73
N ASN A 75 5.01 -10.51 3.71
CA ASN A 75 4.62 -11.81 3.20
C ASN A 75 5.80 -12.40 2.41
N THR A 76 6.50 -13.36 3.00
CA THR A 76 7.71 -13.97 2.44
C THR A 76 7.42 -14.78 1.18
N GLU A 77 6.27 -15.46 1.10
CA GLU A 77 5.87 -16.24 -0.08
C GLU A 77 5.79 -15.38 -1.34
N ILE A 78 5.20 -14.18 -1.22
CA ILE A 78 5.18 -13.20 -2.32
C ILE A 78 6.57 -12.59 -2.50
N TRP A 79 7.21 -12.17 -1.41
CA TRP A 79 8.50 -11.48 -1.44
C TRP A 79 9.56 -12.28 -2.20
N ASP A 80 9.68 -13.57 -1.90
CA ASP A 80 10.67 -14.47 -2.48
C ASP A 80 10.46 -14.69 -3.99
N GLN A 81 9.24 -14.47 -4.48
CA GLN A 81 8.89 -14.56 -5.89
C GLN A 81 9.02 -13.22 -6.64
N ILE A 82 9.23 -12.09 -5.93
CA ILE A 82 9.53 -10.82 -6.59
C ILE A 82 10.92 -10.93 -7.21
N ILE A 83 10.95 -11.01 -8.54
CA ILE A 83 12.18 -10.93 -9.32
C ILE A 83 12.73 -9.52 -9.14
N ASP A 84 13.96 -9.41 -8.63
CA ASP A 84 14.75 -8.18 -8.66
C ASP A 84 15.13 -7.89 -10.12
N THR A 85 14.17 -7.46 -10.93
CA THR A 85 14.51 -6.76 -12.17
C THR A 85 15.15 -5.46 -11.70
N GLN A 86 16.48 -5.41 -11.73
CA GLN A 86 17.25 -4.19 -11.60
C GLN A 86 16.76 -3.24 -12.70
N GLN A 87 15.72 -2.47 -12.42
CA GLN A 87 15.60 -1.16 -13.04
C GLN A 87 16.66 -0.33 -12.33
N GLU A 88 17.83 -0.28 -12.96
CA GLU A 88 18.68 0.90 -12.97
C GLU A 88 17.75 2.07 -13.31
N GLU A 89 17.15 2.69 -12.30
CA GLU A 89 16.72 4.07 -12.42
C GLU A 89 18.03 4.85 -12.53
N GLU A 90 18.42 5.14 -13.77
CA GLU A 90 19.49 6.07 -14.11
C GLU A 90 19.34 7.33 -13.23
N GLU A 91 20.38 7.58 -12.43
CA GLU A 91 20.65 8.86 -11.81
C GLU A 91 20.85 9.90 -12.92
N GLU A 92 19.79 10.60 -13.32
CA GLU A 92 19.97 11.82 -14.12
C GLU A 92 20.15 13.01 -13.16
N GLU A 93 21.41 13.19 -12.74
CA GLU A 93 21.89 14.29 -11.90
C GLU A 93 22.26 15.55 -12.71
N TRP A 94 21.46 16.61 -12.52
CA TRP A 94 21.81 18.04 -12.28
C TRP A 94 22.54 18.92 -13.34
N LYS A 95 22.00 20.15 -13.58
CA LYS A 95 22.54 21.55 -13.42
C LYS A 95 21.71 22.49 -14.34
N GLY A 96 21.22 23.71 -14.05
CA GLY A 96 21.29 24.69 -12.96
C GLY A 96 20.65 26.01 -13.43
N ALA A 97 20.55 27.01 -12.53
CA ALA A 97 20.24 28.46 -12.73
C ALA A 97 18.79 28.99 -12.47
N ASN A 98 18.54 29.29 -11.20
CA ASN A 98 17.95 30.51 -10.60
C ASN A 98 17.08 31.48 -11.45
N ARG A 99 15.81 31.68 -11.06
CA ARG A 99 15.27 32.99 -10.59
C ARG A 99 13.82 32.90 -10.07
N GLN A 100 13.56 33.70 -9.04
CA GLN A 100 12.36 33.80 -8.21
C GLN A 100 11.06 34.06 -8.99
N THR A 101 9.95 33.46 -8.54
CA THR A 101 8.71 34.21 -8.29
C THR A 101 7.78 33.41 -7.37
N GLN A 102 7.35 34.07 -6.30
CA GLN A 102 6.32 33.59 -5.39
C GLN A 102 4.99 33.44 -6.16
N THR A 103 4.27 32.35 -5.95
CA THR A 103 2.82 32.36 -6.04
C THR A 103 2.24 31.45 -4.97
N THR A 104 1.68 32.10 -3.97
CA THR A 104 0.73 31.61 -2.97
C THR A 104 -0.26 30.61 -3.57
N THR A 105 -0.39 29.42 -2.97
CA THR A 105 -1.69 28.77 -2.79
C THR A 105 -1.63 27.96 -1.50
N GLN A 106 -2.19 28.52 -0.44
CA GLN A 106 -2.54 27.80 0.77
C GLN A 106 -3.61 26.77 0.40
N ASN A 107 -3.39 25.48 0.70
CA ASN A 107 -4.48 24.51 0.66
C ASN A 107 -4.64 23.87 2.03
N THR A 108 -5.43 24.55 2.85
CA THR A 108 -6.10 24.04 4.05
C THR A 108 -6.96 22.84 3.66
N TRP A 109 -6.50 21.62 3.92
CA TRP A 109 -7.33 20.44 3.71
C TRP A 109 -8.08 20.07 4.99
N SER A 110 -9.36 20.46 5.01
CA SER A 110 -10.33 20.10 6.04
C SER A 110 -10.69 18.61 6.00
N PRO A 111 -10.99 17.97 7.14
CA PRO A 111 -11.34 16.55 7.19
C PRO A 111 -12.79 16.35 6.74
N SER A 112 -12.98 15.94 5.48
CA SER A 112 -14.29 15.52 4.96
C SER A 112 -14.53 14.03 5.22
N LYS A 113 -15.70 13.74 5.78
CA LYS A 113 -16.23 12.41 6.07
C LYS A 113 -16.52 11.70 4.73
N HIS A 114 -16.56 10.37 4.76
CA HIS A 114 -16.83 9.42 3.65
C HIS A 114 -15.57 8.85 2.94
N CYS A 115 -15.13 7.66 3.39
CA CYS A 115 -14.12 6.86 2.71
C CYS A 115 -14.76 6.03 1.58
N GLY A 116 -14.92 6.62 0.40
CA GLY A 116 -15.33 5.91 -0.81
C GLY A 116 -14.12 5.51 -1.64
N LEU A 117 -13.51 4.35 -1.38
CA LEU A 117 -12.44 3.82 -2.23
C LEU A 117 -13.07 3.08 -3.43
N ARG A 118 -12.87 3.58 -4.66
CA ARG A 118 -13.29 2.89 -5.88
C ARG A 118 -12.31 1.77 -6.25
N ILE A 119 -12.49 0.62 -5.62
CA ILE A 119 -11.84 -0.62 -6.05
C ILE A 119 -12.46 -1.02 -7.41
N LYS A 120 -11.65 -1.34 -8.43
CA LYS A 120 -12.20 -1.88 -9.69
C LYS A 120 -12.89 -3.21 -9.39
N LEU A 121 -14.23 -3.19 -9.47
CA LEU A 121 -15.12 -4.29 -9.09
C LEU A 121 -14.75 -5.62 -9.76
N GLN A 122 -14.21 -5.58 -10.98
CA GLN A 122 -13.86 -6.77 -11.76
C GLN A 122 -12.76 -7.62 -11.10
N ASN A 123 -11.71 -7.02 -10.54
CA ASN A 123 -10.62 -7.78 -9.91
C ASN A 123 -10.96 -8.13 -8.45
N PHE A 124 -11.75 -7.28 -7.78
CA PHE A 124 -12.29 -7.57 -6.44
C PHE A 124 -13.16 -8.83 -6.43
N LEU A 125 -14.06 -8.97 -7.41
CA LEU A 125 -14.92 -10.16 -7.54
C LEU A 125 -14.16 -11.41 -7.97
N ARG A 126 -13.08 -11.30 -8.76
CA ARG A 126 -12.21 -12.44 -9.09
C ARG A 126 -11.51 -12.98 -7.85
N ARG A 127 -10.93 -12.11 -7.03
CA ARG A 127 -10.22 -12.50 -5.80
C ARG A 127 -11.15 -13.12 -4.74
N MET A 128 -12.40 -12.63 -4.62
CA MET A 128 -13.39 -13.21 -3.70
C MET A 128 -13.81 -14.64 -4.10
N LYS A 129 -13.73 -15.02 -5.38
CA LYS A 129 -14.08 -16.38 -5.83
C LYS A 129 -13.02 -17.43 -5.52
N HIS A 130 -11.76 -17.02 -5.29
CA HIS A 130 -10.66 -17.94 -4.97
C HIS A 130 -10.43 -18.14 -3.45
N ASN A 131 -11.06 -17.34 -2.60
CA ASN A 131 -10.94 -17.42 -1.13
C ASN A 131 -12.19 -18.00 -0.42
N VAL A 132 -13.11 -18.59 -1.18
CA VAL A 132 -14.29 -19.31 -0.65
C VAL A 132 -14.28 -20.73 -1.21
N LEU A 133 -13.44 -21.59 -0.61
CA LEU A 133 -13.63 -23.03 -0.45
C LEU A 133 -12.89 -23.45 0.82
#